data_AF-A0A537SJF1-F1
#
_entry.id   AF-A0A537SJF1-F1
#
_cell.length_a   1.000
_cell.length_b   1.000
_cell.length_c   1.000
_cell.angle_alpha   90.00
_cell.angle_beta   90.00
_cell.angle_gamma   90.00
#
_symmetry.space_group_name_H-M   'P 1'
#
loop_
_entity.id
_entity.type
_entity.pdbx_description
1 polymer ?
#
loop_
_entity_poly.entity_id
_entity_poly.type
_entity_poly.pdbx_seq_one_letter_code
_entity_poly.pdbx_strand_id
1 'polypeptide(L)' 'WLAYGHAHWGLTLGPATGRLLAEMMTGATPFCDPAPYSAERFGRDRDAT' A
#
# COMPACT_ATOMS: atom_id res chain seq x y z
N TRP A 1 -6.83 -7.20 2.91
CA TRP A 1 -5.60 -6.74 2.24
C TRP A 1 -5.89 -6.48 0.78
N LEU A 2 -5.36 -5.39 0.23
CA LEU A 2 -5.55 -5.01 -1.16
C LEU A 2 -4.19 -4.56 -1.74
N ALA A 3 -3.86 -4.98 -2.97
CA ALA A 3 -2.63 -4.59 -3.68
C ALA A 3 -2.91 -4.28 -5.15
N TYR A 4 -3.58 -3.16 -5.39
CA TYR A 4 -3.93 -2.64 -6.72
C TYR A 4 -3.17 -1.34 -7.03
N GLY A 5 -3.33 -0.81 -8.24
CA GLY A 5 -2.74 0.49 -8.62
C GLY A 5 -1.33 0.44 -9.19
N HIS A 6 -0.79 -0.74 -9.50
CA HIS A 6 0.55 -0.90 -10.09
C HIS A 6 0.62 -0.62 -11.61
N ALA A 7 -0.52 -0.38 -12.26
CA ALA A 7 -0.62 -0.20 -13.72
C ALA A 7 0.18 -1.28 -14.49
N HIS A 8 0.95 -0.90 -15.51
CA HIS A 8 1.77 -1.82 -16.32
C HIS A 8 3.03 -2.34 -15.60
N TRP A 9 3.40 -1.79 -14.44
CA TRP A 9 4.56 -2.21 -13.65
C TRP A 9 4.24 -3.35 -12.67
N GLY A 10 3.03 -3.91 -12.71
CA GLY A 10 2.59 -4.96 -11.79
C GLY A 10 3.52 -6.19 -11.74
N LEU A 11 4.08 -6.61 -12.88
CA LEU A 11 5.00 -7.75 -12.93
C LEU A 11 6.33 -7.44 -12.20
N THR A 12 6.88 -6.25 -12.44
CA THR A 12 8.17 -5.83 -11.86
C THR A 12 8.06 -5.56 -10.37
N LEU A 13 6.97 -4.91 -9.93
CA LEU A 13 6.77 -4.54 -8.53
C LEU A 13 6.13 -5.65 -7.69
N GLY A 14 5.54 -6.67 -8.32
CA GLY A 14 4.84 -7.78 -7.66
C GLY A 14 5.61 -8.41 -6.49
N PRO A 15 6.90 -8.81 -6.67
CA PRO A 15 7.68 -9.39 -5.58
C PRO A 15 7.87 -8.46 -4.38
N ALA A 16 8.15 -7.17 -4.63
CA ALA A 16 8.33 -6.19 -3.56
C ALA A 16 7.01 -5.93 -2.81
N THR A 17 5.91 -5.78 -3.53
CA THR A 17 4.57 -5.60 -2.94
C THR A 17 4.14 -6.83 -2.13
N GLY A 18 4.40 -8.04 -2.63
CA GLY A 18 4.11 -9.29 -1.93
C GLY A 18 4.87 -9.39 -0.61
N ARG A 19 6.16 -9.04 -0.61
CA ARG A 19 6.97 -8.95 0.62
C ARG A 19 6.38 -7.94 1.61
N LEU A 20 6.08 -6.73 1.15
CA LEU A 20 5.52 -5.67 1.99
C LEU A 20 4.21 -6.13 2.67
N LEU A 21 3.31 -6.76 1.89
CA LEU A 21 2.07 -7.31 2.41
C LEU A 21 2.31 -8.41 3.44
N ALA A 22 3.23 -9.35 3.17
CA ALA A 22 3.52 -10.45 4.09
C ALA A 22 4.08 -9.93 5.43
N GLU A 23 4.98 -8.93 5.39
CA GLU A 23 5.52 -8.29 6.59
C GLU A 23 4.39 -7.63 7.40
N MET A 24 3.52 -6.84 6.76
CA MET A 24 2.38 -6.22 7.43
C MET A 24 1.36 -7.22 7.97
N MET A 25 1.10 -8.32 7.25
CA MET A 25 0.17 -9.38 7.67
C MET A 25 0.64 -10.10 8.93
N THR A 26 1.95 -10.26 9.07
CA THR A 26 2.58 -11.02 10.16
C THR A 26 3.01 -10.14 11.34
N GLY A 27 2.88 -8.81 11.21
CA GLY A 27 3.36 -7.85 12.21
C GLY A 27 4.87 -7.65 12.22
N ALA A 28 5.58 -8.14 11.19
CA ALA A 28 7.01 -7.87 11.01
C ALA A 28 7.23 -6.40 10.60
N THR A 29 8.41 -5.86 10.87
CA THR A 29 8.79 -4.51 10.43
C THR A 29 8.83 -4.44 8.90
N PRO A 30 7.99 -3.59 8.27
CA PRO A 30 8.00 -3.41 6.82
C PRO A 30 9.34 -2.88 6.30
N PHE A 31 9.79 -3.34 5.14
CA PHE A 31 11.03 -2.84 4.53
C PHE A 31 10.95 -1.37 4.08
N CYS A 32 9.75 -0.84 3.89
CA CYS A 32 9.50 0.57 3.62
C CYS A 32 8.19 1.03 4.29
N ASP A 33 8.03 2.35 4.47
CA ASP A 33 6.81 2.94 5.04
C ASP A 33 5.60 2.64 4.13
N PRO A 34 4.56 1.93 4.62
CA PRO A 34 3.38 1.65 3.83
C PRO A 34 2.38 2.84 3.76
N ALA A 35 2.55 3.89 4.56
CA ALA A 35 1.60 5.00 4.65
C ALA A 35 1.25 5.67 3.30
N PRO A 36 2.20 5.90 2.37
CA PRO A 36 1.89 6.45 1.05
C PRO A 36 0.95 5.56 0.20
N TYR A 37 0.85 4.27 0.53
CA TYR A 37 0.01 3.31 -0.18
C TYR A 37 -1.34 3.05 0.51
N SER A 38 -1.59 3.65 1.68
CA SER A 38 -2.86 3.51 2.40
C SER A 38 -4.06 3.96 1.55
N ALA A 39 -5.16 3.21 1.64
CA ALA A 39 -6.43 3.58 1.00
C ALA A 39 -7.01 4.88 1.59
N GLU A 40 -6.68 5.19 2.84
CA GLU A 40 -7.15 6.36 3.57
C GLU A 40 -6.43 7.65 3.16
N ARG A 41 -5.33 7.57 2.39
CA ARG A 41 -4.55 8.75 1.98
C ARG A 41 -5.34 9.79 1.17
N PHE A 42 -6.50 9.40 0.66
CA PHE A 42 -7.41 10.22 -0.14
C PHE A 42 -8.66 10.66 0.62
N GLY A 43 -8.78 10.32 1.91
CA GLY A 43 -9.81 10.88 2.79
C GLY A 43 -9.72 12.40 2.77
N ARG A 44 -10.84 13.07 2.52
CA ARG A 44 -10.87 14.50 2.17
C ARG A 44 -11.14 15.39 3.37
N ASP A 45 -10.62 16.61 3.29
CA ASP A 45 -11.28 17.84 3.73
C ASP A 45 -12.63 17.99 3.01
N ARG A 46 -13.68 17.35 3.52
CA ARG A 46 -15.05 17.51 3.00
C ARG A 46 -16.08 17.86 4.08
N ASP A 47 -15.65 18.61 5.08
CA ASP A 47 -16.53 19.28 6.06
C ASP A 47 -16.34 20.81 6.03
N ALA A 48 -16.18 21.39 4.84
CA ALA A 48 -16.22 22.83 4.63
C ALA A 48 -17.30 23.20 3.59
N THR A 49 -18.56 22.84 3.84
CA THR A 49 -19.77 23.53 3.35
C THR A 49 -20.95 23.12 4.22
#